data_AF-A0A956L2V5-F1
#
_entry.id   AF-A0A956L2V5-F1
#
_cell.length_a   1.000
_cell.length_b   1.000
_cell.length_c   1.000
_cell.angle_alpha   90.00
_cell.angle_beta   90.00
_cell.angle_gamma   90.00
#
_symmetry.space_group_name_H-M   'P 1'
#
loop_
_entity.id
_entity.type
_entity.pdbx_description
1 polymer ?
#
loop_
_entity_poly.entity_id
_entity_poly.type
_entity_poly.pdbx_seq_one_letter_code
_entity_poly.pdbx_strand_id
1 'polypeptide(L)'
;MFPSWWSERFGQTSPLGYRLRAAFPERWLRIHSLPQSKRYPDSAAELDVLLHRHRTVAAAVLSPDTPCKLLTPRYEPAVVGSRSTLDGFGDRGFEC
;
A
#
# COMPACT_ATOMS: atom_id res chain seq x y z
N MET A 1 5.35 24.93 -3.43
CA MET A 1 5.24 24.03 -4.59
C MET A 1 5.46 22.60 -4.07
N PHE A 2 4.52 21.66 -4.23
CA PHE A 2 4.63 20.31 -3.63
C PHE A 2 5.98 19.58 -3.92
N PRO A 3 6.58 19.68 -5.13
CA PRO A 3 7.87 19.06 -5.43
C PRO A 3 9.05 19.58 -4.58
N SER A 4 9.11 20.88 -4.27
CA SER A 4 10.23 21.46 -3.52
C SER A 4 10.20 21.03 -2.04
N TRP A 5 9.04 21.16 -1.40
CA TRP A 5 8.83 20.71 -0.02
C TRP A 5 9.11 19.22 0.17
N TRP A 6 8.67 18.38 -0.78
CA TRP A 6 8.91 16.94 -0.72
C TRP A 6 10.40 16.61 -0.82
N SER A 7 11.11 17.26 -1.75
CA SER A 7 12.55 17.06 -1.92
C SER A 7 13.36 17.51 -0.69
N GLU A 8 12.96 18.60 -0.05
CA GLU A 8 13.59 19.06 1.20
C GLU A 8 13.43 18.05 2.34
N ARG A 9 12.26 17.42 2.45
CA ARG A 9 11.96 16.51 3.56
C ARG A 9 12.44 15.07 3.34
N PHE A 10 12.43 14.60 2.10
CA PHE A 10 12.65 13.18 1.76
C PHE A 10 13.79 12.97 0.75
N GLY A 11 14.57 14.01 0.43
CA GLY A 11 15.71 13.95 -0.47
C GLY A 11 15.33 13.54 -1.89
N GLN A 12 16.09 12.61 -2.46
CA GLN A 12 15.87 12.10 -3.83
C GLN A 12 14.72 11.07 -3.92
N THR A 13 14.01 10.80 -2.82
CA THR A 13 12.90 9.84 -2.82
C THR A 13 11.74 10.39 -3.65
N SER A 14 11.32 9.65 -4.68
CA SER A 14 10.20 10.08 -5.52
C SER A 14 8.85 9.94 -4.78
N PRO A 15 7.95 10.94 -4.84
CA PRO A 15 6.58 10.83 -4.31
C PRO A 15 5.70 9.99 -5.23
N LEU A 16 6.04 8.70 -5.40
CA LEU A 16 5.48 7.83 -6.42
C LEU A 16 3.95 7.74 -6.35
N GLY A 17 3.39 7.57 -5.14
CA GLY A 17 1.94 7.51 -4.96
C GLY A 17 1.20 8.79 -5.41
N TYR A 18 1.77 9.96 -5.12
CA TYR A 18 1.22 11.24 -5.60
C TYR A 18 1.31 11.35 -7.12
N ARG A 19 2.46 11.00 -7.71
CA ARG A 19 2.67 11.04 -9.16
C ARG A 19 1.73 10.10 -9.89
N LEU A 20 1.53 8.87 -9.40
CA LEU A 20 0.61 7.90 -9.98
C LEU A 20 -0.84 8.39 -9.93
N ARG A 21 -1.27 8.97 -8.79
CA ARG A 21 -2.60 9.54 -8.67
C ARG A 21 -2.84 10.70 -9.64
N ALA A 22 -1.83 11.52 -9.89
CA ALA A 22 -1.92 12.64 -10.83
C ALA A 22 -1.88 12.18 -12.30
N ALA A 23 -1.10 11.15 -12.62
CA ALA A 23 -0.93 10.63 -13.98
C ALA A 23 -2.10 9.73 -14.44
N PHE A 24 -2.76 9.03 -13.51
CA PHE A 24 -3.85 8.10 -13.80
C PHE A 24 -5.09 8.38 -12.92
N PRO A 25 -5.65 9.60 -12.95
CA PRO A 25 -6.75 9.99 -12.07
C PRO A 25 -8.00 9.11 -12.27
N GLU A 26 -8.27 8.66 -13.50
CA GLU A 26 -9.38 7.79 -13.86
C GLU A 26 -9.26 6.35 -13.32
N ARG A 27 -8.04 5.93 -12.95
CA ARG A 27 -7.77 4.60 -12.36
C ARG A 27 -7.72 4.65 -10.83
N TRP A 28 -7.82 5.83 -10.24
CA TRP A 28 -7.67 6.00 -8.81
C TRP A 28 -8.97 5.64 -8.07
N LEU A 29 -8.96 4.48 -7.42
CA LEU A 29 -10.06 4.02 -6.58
C LEU A 29 -9.72 4.16 -5.09
N ARG A 30 -10.60 4.80 -4.32
CA ARG A 30 -10.53 4.82 -2.86
C ARG A 30 -11.68 4.01 -2.28
N ILE A 31 -11.33 2.95 -1.56
CA ILE A 31 -12.30 2.05 -0.93
C ILE A 31 -12.31 2.32 0.58
N HIS A 32 -13.51 2.39 1.15
CA HIS A 32 -13.73 2.50 2.58
C HIS A 32 -14.24 1.17 3.11
N SER A 33 -13.38 0.44 3.82
CA SER A 33 -13.70 -0.89 4.31
C SER A 33 -14.61 -0.87 5.54
N LEU A 34 -14.70 0.23 6.28
CA LEU A 34 -15.57 0.37 7.45
C LEU A 34 -16.71 1.38 7.20
N PRO A 35 -17.86 1.23 7.89
CA PRO A 35 -18.95 2.19 7.84
C PRO A 35 -18.48 3.62 8.14
N GLN A 36 -19.22 4.60 7.62
CA GLN A 36 -18.97 6.04 7.87
C GLN A 36 -17.55 6.49 7.50
N SER A 37 -16.88 5.77 6.59
CA SER A 37 -15.52 6.05 6.17
C SER A 37 -14.48 5.99 7.32
N LYS A 38 -14.79 5.23 8.38
CA LYS A 38 -13.86 4.98 9.49
C LYS A 38 -12.57 4.35 8.96
N ARG A 39 -11.43 4.79 9.50
CA ARG A 39 -10.10 4.43 8.98
C ARG A 39 -9.49 3.19 9.63
N TYR A 40 -9.67 3.03 10.92
CA TYR A 40 -9.03 1.97 11.70
C TYR A 40 -10.10 1.20 12.47
N PRO A 41 -9.95 -0.12 12.60
CA PRO A 41 -10.85 -0.92 13.41
C PRO A 41 -10.52 -0.71 14.89
N ASP A 42 -11.55 -0.57 15.72
CA ASP A 42 -11.43 -0.49 17.18
C ASP A 42 -11.84 -1.81 17.86
N SER A 43 -12.30 -2.79 17.07
CA SER A 43 -12.70 -4.11 17.57
C SER A 43 -12.27 -5.23 16.61
N ALA A 44 -12.21 -6.45 17.14
CA ALA A 44 -11.93 -7.64 16.34
C ALA A 44 -12.97 -7.85 15.22
N ALA A 45 -14.24 -7.54 15.48
CA ALA A 45 -15.30 -7.65 14.47
C ALA A 45 -15.11 -6.64 13.32
N GLU A 46 -14.73 -5.40 13.63
CA GLU A 46 -14.40 -4.42 12.59
C GLU A 46 -13.14 -4.81 11.81
N LEU A 47 -12.14 -5.39 12.49
CA LEU A 47 -10.94 -5.90 11.82
C LEU A 47 -11.28 -7.02 10.84
N ASP A 48 -12.17 -7.94 11.23
CA ASP A 48 -12.61 -9.02 10.35
C ASP A 48 -13.35 -8.49 9.11
N VAL A 49 -14.28 -7.54 9.29
CA VAL A 49 -14.94 -6.85 8.18
C VAL A 49 -13.94 -6.16 7.25
N LEU A 50 -12.95 -5.49 7.82
CA LEU A 50 -11.89 -4.82 7.06
C LEU A 50 -11.09 -5.82 6.23
N LEU A 51 -10.63 -6.92 6.83
CA LEU A 51 -9.85 -7.95 6.16
C LEU A 51 -10.66 -8.65 5.07
N HIS A 52 -11.91 -9.02 5.36
CA HIS A 52 -12.80 -9.64 4.39
C HIS A 52 -12.99 -8.76 3.15
N ARG A 53 -13.33 -7.48 3.32
CA ARG A 53 -13.51 -6.55 2.20
C ARG A 53 -12.22 -6.32 1.41
N HIS A 54 -11.07 -6.22 2.07
CA HIS A 54 -9.78 -6.13 1.38
C HIS A 54 -9.48 -7.38 0.54
N ARG A 55 -9.73 -8.59 1.08
CA ARG A 55 -9.58 -9.85 0.34
C ARG A 55 -10.50 -9.91 -0.87
N THR A 56 -11.75 -9.48 -0.76
CA THR A 56 -12.69 -9.44 -1.89
C THR A 56 -12.18 -8.54 -3.03
N VAL A 57 -11.67 -7.35 -2.69
CA VAL A 57 -11.09 -6.44 -3.69
C VAL A 57 -9.83 -7.02 -4.30
N ALA A 58 -8.95 -7.59 -3.47
CA ALA A 58 -7.74 -8.22 -3.94
C ALA A 58 -8.05 -9.36 -4.92
N ALA A 59 -9.00 -10.25 -4.60
CA ALA A 59 -9.41 -11.33 -5.50
C ALA A 59 -10.06 -10.85 -6.81
N ALA A 60 -10.73 -9.69 -6.78
CA ALA A 60 -11.36 -9.12 -7.98
C ALA A 60 -10.34 -8.42 -8.92
N VAL A 61 -9.27 -7.86 -8.37
CA VAL A 61 -8.29 -7.06 -9.13
C VAL A 61 -7.02 -7.85 -9.45
N LEU A 62 -6.59 -8.69 -8.51
CA LEU A 62 -5.45 -9.58 -8.65
C LEU A 62 -6.02 -10.92 -9.11
N SER A 63 -5.63 -11.36 -10.30
CA SER A 63 -6.02 -12.69 -10.77
C SER A 63 -5.44 -13.75 -9.83
N PRO A 64 -6.21 -14.82 -9.52
CA PRO A 64 -5.68 -15.98 -8.80
C PRO A 64 -4.36 -16.44 -9.45
N ASP A 65 -3.42 -16.88 -8.62
CA ASP A 65 -2.14 -17.46 -9.03
C ASP A 65 -1.21 -16.53 -9.83
N THR A 66 -1.50 -15.23 -9.88
CA THR A 66 -0.62 -14.25 -10.54
C THR A 66 0.41 -13.69 -9.55
N PRO A 67 1.72 -13.77 -9.85
CA PRO A 67 2.75 -13.18 -9.01
C PRO A 67 2.54 -11.68 -8.81
N CYS A 68 2.33 -11.28 -7.55
CA CYS A 68 2.14 -9.88 -7.18
C CYS A 68 3.41 -9.32 -6.54
N LYS A 69 3.74 -8.06 -6.87
CA LYS A 69 4.81 -7.34 -6.17
C LYS A 69 4.20 -6.55 -5.02
N LEU A 70 4.58 -6.88 -3.78
CA LEU A 70 4.24 -6.06 -2.63
C LEU A 70 5.32 -5.00 -2.40
N LEU A 71 4.92 -3.72 -2.38
CA LEU A 71 5.79 -2.62 -1.99
C LEU A 71 5.38 -2.14 -0.61
N THR A 72 6.17 -2.46 0.41
CA THR A 72 5.96 -1.96 1.77
C THR A 72 6.99 -0.87 2.08
N PRO A 73 6.59 0.39 2.30
CA PRO A 73 7.51 1.40 2.79
C PRO A 73 7.91 1.04 4.23
N ARG A 74 9.22 0.98 4.49
CA ARG A 74 9.77 0.91 5.84
C ARG A 74 10.53 2.20 6.12
N TYR A 75 10.30 2.78 7.29
CA TYR A 75 11.12 3.89 7.76
C TYR A 75 12.28 3.31 8.57
N GLU A 76 13.50 3.48 8.08
CA GLU A 76 14.73 3.17 8.80
C GLU A 76 15.57 4.46 8.92
N PRO A 77 16.24 4.70 10.07
CA PRO A 77 17.24 5.75 10.17
C PRO A 77 18.28 5.56 9.05
N ALA A 78 18.50 6.59 8.24
CA ALA A 78 18.96 6.44 6.87
C ALA A 78 20.30 5.69 6.69
N VAL A 79 20.28 4.66 5.82
CA VAL A 79 21.35 4.44 4.83
C VAL A 79 20.76 4.80 3.47
N VAL A 80 21.10 6.00 2.98
CA VAL A 80 20.63 6.52 1.69
C VAL A 80 21.04 5.56 0.57
N GLY A 81 20.08 5.12 -0.24
CA GLY A 81 20.36 4.33 -1.46
C GLY A 81 20.33 2.81 -1.29
N SER A 82 19.94 2.27 -0.14
CA SER A 82 19.74 0.81 -0.01
C SER A 82 18.39 0.39 -0.60
N ARG A 83 18.43 -0.45 -1.65
CA ARG A 83 17.30 -1.29 -2.06
C ARG A 83 17.49 -2.64 -1.39
N SER A 84 16.78 -2.86 -0.30
CA SER A 84 16.73 -4.17 0.35
C SER A 84 15.57 -4.96 -0.26
N THR A 85 15.87 -6.10 -0.86
CA THR A 85 14.84 -7.13 -1.05
C THR A 85 14.52 -7.68 0.33
N LEU A 86 13.25 -7.84 0.68
CA LEU A 86 12.89 -8.54 1.89
C LEU A 86 13.10 -10.04 1.62
N ASP A 87 14.27 -10.56 1.98
CA ASP A 87 14.53 -11.99 1.94
C ASP A 87 13.50 -12.73 2.81
N GLY A 88 12.88 -13.77 2.27
CA GLY A 88 11.81 -14.51 2.93
C GLY A 88 10.40 -13.89 2.84
N PHE A 89 10.23 -12.77 2.11
CA PHE A 89 8.91 -12.20 1.86
C PHE A 89 8.20 -12.94 0.71
N GLY A 90 7.40 -13.95 1.07
CA GLY A 90 6.72 -14.86 0.14
C GLY A 90 6.87 -16.34 0.52
N ASP A 91 7.85 -16.69 1.37
CA ASP A 91 8.11 -18.07 1.81
C ASP A 91 7.07 -18.58 2.82
N ARG A 92 6.38 -17.66 3.49
CA ARG A 92 5.11 -17.96 4.16
C ARG A 92 4.01 -17.66 3.16
N GLY A 93 3.51 -18.70 2.52
CA GLY A 93 2.37 -18.61 1.63
C GLY A 93 1.28 -17.75 2.26
N PHE A 94 0.77 -16.78 1.51
CA PHE A 94 -0.49 -16.16 1.86
C PHE A 94 -1.57 -17.19 1.55
N GLU A 95 -1.90 -18.03 2.54
CA GLU A 95 -3.09 -18.86 2.47
C GLU A 95 -4.31 -17.92 2.50
N CYS A 96 -4.99 -17.86 1.35
CA CYS A 96 -6.29 -17.23 1.19
C CYS A 96 -7.38 -18.07 1.85
#